data_AF-A0AAE6CFC2-F1
#
_entry.id   AF-A0AAE6CFC2-F1
#
_cell.length_a   1.000
_cell.length_b   1.000
_cell.length_c   1.000
_cell.angle_alpha   90.00
_cell.angle_beta   90.00
_cell.angle_gamma   90.00
#
_symmetry.space_group_name_H-M   'P 1'
#
loop_
_entity.id
_entity.type
_entity.pdbx_description
1 polymer ?
#
loop_
_entity_poly.entity_id
_entity_poly.type
_entity_poly.pdbx_seq_one_letter_code
_entity_poly.pdbx_strand_id
1 'polypeptide(L)'
;MNRKLWRRGWIVSAVFCAGCVAIGYFFLTSTDALKDAVPLSSSPVAAPTAELPSPTSAAPAGSSKQAVTQEENLPQLDEDEAYPELPTDIEALASLSASIENGDRRAPPITRRAPEKMPDAETLADHEAYARLEAQQHQRVLNNFRSAARDKADELERLIAEGRARGVAPELLQEAEAKRDALLGAIHMINQE
;
A
#
# COMPACT_ATOMS: atom_id res chain seq x y z
N MET A 1 -42.47 -20.86 -36.37
CA MET A 1 -41.82 -20.28 -37.56
C MET A 1 -41.91 -18.76 -37.44
N ASN A 2 -40.83 -18.06 -37.10
CA ASN A 2 -40.66 -16.62 -37.32
C ASN A 2 -39.16 -16.28 -37.19
N ARG A 3 -38.46 -16.40 -38.32
CA ARG A 3 -37.06 -16.07 -38.54
C ARG A 3 -37.01 -14.68 -39.17
N LYS A 4 -36.82 -13.59 -38.41
CA LYS A 4 -36.59 -12.23 -38.95
C LYS A 4 -36.32 -11.22 -37.83
N LEU A 5 -35.13 -11.28 -37.21
CA LEU A 5 -34.52 -10.17 -36.42
C LEU A 5 -33.05 -10.47 -36.05
N TRP A 6 -32.58 -11.69 -36.31
CA TRP A 6 -31.18 -12.00 -36.58
C TRP A 6 -30.74 -11.20 -37.82
N ARG A 7 -29.99 -10.10 -37.64
CA ARG A 7 -29.17 -9.33 -38.63
C ARG A 7 -29.08 -7.81 -38.33
N ARG A 8 -28.94 -7.36 -37.08
CA ARG A 8 -28.59 -5.94 -36.82
C ARG A 8 -27.60 -5.65 -35.68
N GLY A 9 -27.11 -6.66 -34.94
CA GLY A 9 -26.15 -6.43 -33.84
C GLY A 9 -24.65 -6.47 -34.22
N TRP A 10 -24.29 -6.87 -35.43
CA TRP A 10 -22.89 -7.16 -35.81
C TRP A 10 -22.03 -5.94 -36.16
N ILE A 11 -22.59 -4.72 -36.17
CA ILE A 11 -21.86 -3.52 -36.65
C ILE A 11 -21.25 -2.68 -35.51
N VAL A 12 -21.64 -2.89 -34.24
CA VAL A 12 -20.98 -2.19 -33.11
C VAL A 12 -19.65 -2.88 -32.72
N SER A 13 -19.38 -4.08 -33.24
CA SER A 13 -18.14 -4.84 -33.03
C SER A 13 -16.90 -4.26 -33.73
N ALA A 14 -17.03 -3.23 -34.58
CA ALA A 14 -15.90 -2.73 -35.39
C ALA A 14 -15.15 -1.52 -34.79
N VAL A 15 -15.65 -0.88 -33.73
CA VAL A 15 -15.01 0.34 -33.16
C VAL A 15 -14.25 0.08 -31.86
N PHE A 16 -14.55 -1.00 -31.13
CA PHE A 16 -13.84 -1.30 -29.88
C PHE A 16 -12.44 -1.94 -30.10
N CYS A 17 -12.18 -2.47 -31.30
CA CYS A 17 -10.88 -3.06 -31.66
C CYS A 17 -9.74 -2.03 -31.88
N ALA A 18 -10.00 -0.71 -31.82
CA ALA A 18 -8.97 0.31 -32.00
C ALA A 18 -8.41 0.89 -30.67
N GLY A 19 -9.03 0.60 -29.51
CA GLY A 19 -8.62 1.17 -28.21
C GLY A 19 -7.55 0.37 -27.45
N CYS A 20 -7.39 -0.93 -27.73
CA CYS A 20 -6.49 -1.80 -26.97
C CYS A 20 -5.01 -1.73 -27.36
N VAL A 21 -4.64 -0.98 -28.41
CA VAL A 21 -3.25 -0.90 -28.89
C VAL A 21 -2.40 0.14 -28.13
N ALA A 22 -3.03 1.09 -27.41
CA ALA A 22 -2.29 2.17 -26.75
C ALA A 22 -1.81 1.88 -25.31
N ILE A 23 -2.33 0.85 -24.63
CA ILE A 23 -1.88 0.50 -23.26
C ILE A 23 -0.67 -0.46 -23.28
N GLY A 24 -0.42 -1.14 -24.39
CA GLY A 24 0.71 -2.07 -24.56
C GLY A 24 2.09 -1.42 -24.71
N TYR A 25 2.17 -0.09 -24.86
CA TYR A 25 3.45 0.60 -25.10
C TYR A 25 4.16 1.15 -23.85
N PHE A 26 3.51 1.14 -22.68
CA PHE A 26 4.11 1.73 -21.47
C PHE A 26 4.93 0.75 -20.62
N PHE A 27 4.86 -0.56 -20.87
CA PHE A 27 5.66 -1.56 -20.13
C PHE A 27 6.83 -2.16 -20.92
N LEU A 28 7.11 -1.62 -22.12
CA LEU A 28 8.15 -2.14 -23.02
C LEU A 28 9.29 -1.13 -23.30
N THR A 29 9.69 -0.32 -22.30
CA THR A 29 10.91 0.52 -22.39
C THR A 29 11.61 0.74 -21.04
N SER A 30 11.59 -0.22 -20.11
CA SER A 30 12.54 -0.21 -18.98
C SER A 30 13.56 -1.30 -19.19
N THR A 31 14.62 -0.94 -19.92
CA THR A 31 15.80 -1.75 -20.22
C THR A 31 16.73 -1.83 -19.01
N ASP A 32 17.40 -2.98 -18.92
CA ASP A 32 18.81 -3.14 -18.56
C ASP A 32 19.43 -2.15 -17.58
N ALA A 33 19.50 -2.56 -16.32
CA ALA A 33 20.61 -2.23 -15.45
C ALA A 33 20.67 -3.26 -14.33
N LEU A 34 21.46 -4.33 -14.52
CA LEU A 34 22.18 -5.10 -13.47
C LEU A 34 22.84 -6.33 -14.12
N LYS A 35 23.60 -6.08 -15.17
CA LYS A 35 24.61 -7.00 -15.70
C LYS A 35 25.93 -6.27 -15.57
N ASP A 36 26.49 -6.34 -14.37
CA ASP A 36 27.92 -6.21 -14.05
C ASP A 36 28.07 -6.21 -12.52
N ALA A 37 27.94 -7.40 -11.92
CA ALA A 37 28.42 -7.63 -10.55
C ALA A 37 29.94 -7.86 -10.63
N VAL A 38 30.69 -6.80 -10.35
CA VAL A 38 32.14 -6.84 -10.12
C VAL A 38 32.41 -7.69 -8.86
N PRO A 39 33.35 -8.67 -8.93
CA PRO A 39 33.60 -9.57 -7.82
C PRO A 39 34.24 -8.86 -6.62
N LEU A 40 33.81 -9.28 -5.44
CA LEU A 40 34.36 -8.95 -4.12
C LEU A 40 35.89 -9.05 -4.12
N SER A 41 36.56 -7.90 -4.09
CA SER A 41 37.99 -7.80 -3.81
C SER A 41 38.18 -7.75 -2.30
N SER A 42 38.66 -8.85 -1.74
CA SER A 42 39.22 -8.94 -0.40
C SER A 42 40.61 -8.29 -0.37
N SER A 43 40.84 -7.33 0.52
CA SER A 43 42.17 -7.09 1.05
C SER A 43 42.12 -6.64 2.53
N PRO A 44 43.01 -7.14 3.40
CA PRO A 44 42.97 -6.92 4.84
C PRO A 44 43.91 -5.77 5.28
N VAL A 45 44.02 -5.59 6.61
CA VAL A 45 45.11 -4.91 7.37
C VAL A 45 44.80 -3.51 7.90
N ALA A 46 44.55 -3.44 9.22
CA ALA A 46 45.39 -2.76 10.23
C ALA A 46 44.57 -2.04 11.31
N ALA A 47 44.75 -2.49 12.56
CA ALA A 47 44.53 -1.69 13.76
C ALA A 47 45.55 -0.54 13.84
N PRO A 48 45.21 0.54 14.55
CA PRO A 48 46.10 0.92 15.65
C PRO A 48 45.37 1.26 16.95
N THR A 49 46.05 0.86 18.03
CA THR A 49 45.83 1.17 19.44
C THR A 49 46.44 2.54 19.81
N ALA A 50 45.91 3.12 20.91
CA ALA A 50 46.38 4.27 21.72
C ALA A 50 45.87 5.66 21.25
N GLU A 51 45.40 6.60 22.09
CA GLU A 51 45.54 6.83 23.54
C GLU A 51 44.51 7.90 23.99
N LEU A 52 44.12 7.92 25.27
CA LEU A 52 43.27 8.95 25.90
C LEU A 52 43.99 10.32 26.02
N PRO A 53 43.26 11.44 26.10
CA PRO A 53 42.99 12.01 27.43
C PRO A 53 41.56 12.56 27.61
N SER A 54 40.97 12.28 28.78
CA SER A 54 39.83 13.03 29.33
C SER A 54 40.23 14.49 29.64
N PRO A 55 39.28 15.44 29.65
CA PRO A 55 38.76 15.81 30.96
C PRO A 55 37.26 16.16 31.01
N THR A 56 36.71 15.92 32.20
CA THR A 56 35.67 16.69 32.88
C THR A 56 34.20 16.43 32.53
N SER A 57 33.60 15.69 33.46
CA SER A 57 32.20 15.64 33.86
C SER A 57 31.47 16.99 33.80
N ALA A 58 30.28 17.00 33.20
CA ALA A 58 29.06 17.58 33.78
C ALA A 58 27.84 17.25 32.90
N ALA A 59 26.94 16.43 33.42
CA ALA A 59 25.51 16.47 33.11
C ALA A 59 24.77 16.68 34.44
N PRO A 60 23.49 17.08 34.49
CA PRO A 60 22.68 17.82 33.51
C PRO A 60 22.04 19.07 34.17
N ALA A 61 21.75 20.12 33.41
CA ALA A 61 20.88 21.19 33.91
C ALA A 61 19.92 21.65 32.82
N GLY A 62 18.64 21.40 33.08
CA GLY A 62 17.50 22.16 32.61
C GLY A 62 17.47 22.48 31.12
N SER A 63 16.73 21.66 30.36
CA SER A 63 16.12 22.13 29.12
C SER A 63 15.14 23.25 29.48
N SER A 64 15.64 24.48 29.57
CA SER A 64 14.83 25.67 29.63
C SER A 64 14.11 25.76 28.30
N LYS A 65 12.78 25.65 28.34
CA LYS A 65 11.89 26.10 27.27
C LYS A 65 12.31 27.53 26.89
N GLN A 66 13.10 27.67 25.84
CA GLN A 66 13.12 28.91 25.08
C GLN A 66 11.77 28.95 24.38
N ALA A 67 10.84 29.66 25.00
CA ALA A 67 9.77 30.31 24.27
C ALA A 67 10.47 31.26 23.28
N VAL A 68 10.78 30.72 22.11
CA VAL A 68 11.03 31.53 20.94
C VAL A 68 9.66 32.11 20.62
N THR A 69 9.42 33.34 21.05
CA THR A 69 8.48 34.22 20.35
C THR A 69 9.08 34.41 18.97
N GLN A 70 8.79 33.47 18.08
CA GLN A 70 8.93 33.68 16.65
C GLN A 70 7.83 34.68 16.35
N GLU A 71 8.22 35.95 16.30
CA GLU A 71 7.50 36.94 15.52
C GLU A 71 7.47 36.36 14.11
N GLU A 72 6.32 35.77 13.79
CA GLU A 72 6.02 35.21 12.49
C GLU A 72 6.17 36.35 11.49
N ASN A 73 7.32 36.35 10.81
CA ASN A 73 7.54 37.17 9.62
C ASN A 73 6.59 36.59 8.56
N LEU A 74 5.33 37.01 8.66
CA LEU A 74 4.34 36.85 7.62
C LEU A 74 4.97 37.45 6.37
N PRO A 75 5.10 36.70 5.25
CA PRO A 75 5.55 37.29 4.02
C PRO A 75 4.70 38.53 3.76
N GLN A 76 5.36 39.70 3.61
CA GLN A 76 4.68 40.90 3.15
C GLN A 76 4.08 40.55 1.80
N LEU A 77 2.76 40.37 1.80
CA LEU A 77 2.00 40.11 0.60
C LEU A 77 2.17 41.34 -0.27
N ASP A 78 2.88 41.21 -1.39
CA ASP A 78 2.90 42.24 -2.42
C ASP A 78 1.43 42.53 -2.76
N GLU A 79 0.98 43.77 -2.52
CA GLU A 79 -0.43 44.16 -2.65
C GLU A 79 -0.95 44.09 -4.09
N ASP A 80 -0.08 43.75 -5.05
CA ASP A 80 -0.35 43.61 -6.49
C ASP A 80 -0.52 42.14 -6.96
N GLU A 81 -0.36 41.14 -6.09
CA GLU A 81 -0.73 39.75 -6.42
C GLU A 81 -2.26 39.62 -6.36
N ALA A 82 -2.89 39.59 -7.53
CA ALA A 82 -4.32 39.41 -7.68
C ALA A 82 -4.74 38.04 -7.09
N TYR A 83 -5.26 38.06 -5.88
CA TYR A 83 -5.85 36.88 -5.26
C TYR A 83 -6.94 36.30 -6.17
N PRO A 84 -7.01 34.96 -6.32
CA PRO A 84 -8.15 34.35 -6.96
C PRO A 84 -9.41 34.80 -6.22
N GLU A 85 -10.35 35.38 -6.97
CA GLU A 85 -11.62 35.85 -6.44
C GLU A 85 -12.30 34.71 -5.69
N LEU A 86 -12.61 34.93 -4.41
CA LEU A 86 -13.23 33.89 -3.59
C LEU A 86 -14.58 33.51 -4.21
N PRO A 87 -14.95 32.21 -4.21
CA PRO A 87 -16.24 31.79 -4.74
C PRO A 87 -17.36 32.58 -4.05
N THR A 88 -18.13 33.34 -4.83
CA THR A 88 -19.23 34.17 -4.32
C THR A 88 -20.57 33.44 -4.37
N ASP A 89 -20.61 32.23 -4.93
CA ASP A 89 -21.81 31.40 -4.99
C ASP A 89 -22.18 30.89 -3.60
N ILE A 90 -23.16 31.57 -3.00
CA ILE A 90 -23.68 31.31 -1.66
C ILE A 90 -24.29 29.89 -1.59
N GLU A 91 -24.89 29.39 -2.67
CA GLU A 91 -25.50 28.05 -2.68
C GLU A 91 -24.43 26.96 -2.72
N ALA A 92 -23.39 27.14 -3.53
CA ALA A 92 -22.24 26.24 -3.56
C ALA A 92 -21.52 26.19 -2.20
N LEU A 93 -21.32 27.34 -1.56
CA LEU A 93 -20.72 27.42 -0.22
C LEU A 93 -21.59 26.76 0.86
N ALA A 94 -22.91 26.96 0.81
CA ALA A 94 -23.86 26.33 1.72
C ALA A 94 -23.91 24.80 1.54
N SER A 95 -23.82 24.33 0.30
CA SER A 95 -23.75 22.89 -0.01
C SER A 95 -22.42 22.27 0.48
N LEU A 96 -21.31 22.99 0.30
CA LEU A 96 -20.00 22.56 0.79
C LEU A 96 -19.97 22.48 2.32
N SER A 97 -20.46 23.52 3.02
CA SER A 97 -20.49 23.53 4.48
C SER A 97 -21.37 22.40 5.04
N ALA A 98 -22.54 22.16 4.43
CA ALA A 98 -23.41 21.05 4.79
C ALA A 98 -22.73 19.68 4.57
N SER A 99 -21.92 19.55 3.51
CA SER A 99 -21.15 18.33 3.21
C SER A 99 -19.97 18.11 4.15
N ILE A 100 -19.35 19.18 4.66
CA ILE A 100 -18.29 19.08 5.69
C ILE A 100 -18.90 18.59 7.01
N GLU A 101 -20.04 19.14 7.41
CA GLU A 101 -20.68 18.81 8.68
C GLU A 101 -21.32 17.42 8.68
N ASN A 102 -22.00 17.06 7.59
CA ASN A 102 -22.81 15.84 7.52
C ASN A 102 -22.22 14.73 6.64
N GLY A 103 -21.14 15.03 5.92
CA GLY A 103 -20.60 14.17 4.86
C GLY A 103 -21.40 14.25 3.55
N ASP A 104 -20.78 13.87 2.44
CA ASP A 104 -21.48 13.65 1.18
C ASP A 104 -22.11 12.24 1.17
N ARG A 105 -23.42 12.15 0.90
CA ARG A 105 -24.14 10.88 0.78
C ARG A 105 -23.61 9.98 -0.34
N ARG A 106 -22.94 10.56 -1.34
CA ARG A 106 -22.31 9.83 -2.45
C ARG A 106 -20.96 9.25 -2.05
N ALA A 107 -20.37 9.70 -0.94
CA ALA A 107 -19.16 9.11 -0.42
C ALA A 107 -19.49 7.79 0.30
N PRO A 108 -18.69 6.73 0.09
CA PRO A 108 -18.82 5.52 0.89
C PRO A 108 -18.57 5.84 2.38
N PRO A 109 -19.19 5.10 3.31
CA PRO A 109 -19.02 5.34 4.75
C PRO A 109 -17.56 5.16 5.16
N ILE A 110 -17.01 6.13 5.90
CA ILE A 110 -15.65 6.05 6.43
C ILE A 110 -15.63 5.03 7.57
N THR A 111 -15.10 3.84 7.31
CA THR A 111 -14.87 2.83 8.34
C THR A 111 -13.47 3.01 8.91
N ARG A 112 -13.35 3.32 10.20
CA ARG A 112 -12.05 3.38 10.88
C ARG A 112 -11.66 1.97 11.33
N ARG A 113 -10.42 1.56 11.06
CA ARG A 113 -9.85 0.35 11.65
C ARG A 113 -9.70 0.56 13.16
N ALA A 114 -9.94 -0.49 13.94
CA ALA A 114 -9.63 -0.47 15.37
C ALA A 114 -8.14 -0.14 15.57
N PRO A 115 -7.78 0.69 16.57
CA PRO A 115 -6.39 1.00 16.84
C PRO A 115 -5.62 -0.27 17.17
N GLU A 116 -4.41 -0.38 16.62
CA GLU A 116 -3.50 -1.47 16.97
C GLU A 116 -3.03 -1.31 18.41
N LYS A 117 -2.95 -2.42 19.15
CA LYS A 117 -2.54 -2.40 20.56
C LYS A 117 -1.02 -2.20 20.64
N MET A 118 -0.59 -1.00 21.01
CA MET A 118 0.81 -0.71 21.28
C MET A 118 1.31 -1.52 22.51
N PRO A 119 2.58 -1.95 22.52
CA PRO A 119 3.21 -2.52 23.72
C PRO A 119 3.23 -1.51 24.87
N ASP A 120 3.11 -2.02 26.09
CA ASP A 120 3.19 -1.18 27.30
C ASP A 120 4.65 -0.87 27.65
N ALA A 121 4.89 0.22 28.38
CA ALA A 121 6.23 0.70 28.72
C ALA A 121 7.04 -0.33 29.52
N GLU A 122 6.38 -1.11 30.37
CA GLU A 122 7.01 -2.21 31.12
C GLU A 122 7.48 -3.34 30.18
N THR A 123 6.71 -3.64 29.13
CA THR A 123 7.07 -4.66 28.14
C THR A 123 8.22 -4.19 27.25
N LEU A 124 8.32 -2.90 26.98
CA LEU A 124 9.42 -2.32 26.19
C LEU A 124 10.74 -2.26 26.97
N ALA A 125 10.69 -2.25 28.30
CA ALA A 125 11.88 -2.25 29.15
C ALA A 125 12.55 -3.63 29.28
N ASP A 126 11.80 -4.72 29.05
CA ASP A 126 12.29 -6.10 29.11
C ASP A 126 12.37 -6.74 27.73
N HIS A 127 13.59 -7.08 27.31
CA HIS A 127 13.86 -7.70 26.01
C HIS A 127 13.13 -9.05 25.83
N GLU A 128 13.06 -9.90 26.87
CA GLU A 128 12.38 -11.20 26.73
C GLU A 128 10.86 -11.04 26.61
N ALA A 129 10.28 -10.12 27.38
CA ALA A 129 8.86 -9.80 27.31
C ALA A 129 8.48 -9.26 25.93
N TYR A 130 9.31 -8.37 25.38
CA TYR A 130 9.13 -7.82 24.05
C TYR A 130 9.22 -8.90 22.96
N ALA A 131 10.23 -9.77 23.00
CA ALA A 131 10.38 -10.86 22.02
C ALA A 131 9.19 -11.83 22.00
N ARG A 132 8.60 -12.14 23.17
CA ARG A 132 7.38 -12.97 23.26
C ARG A 132 6.17 -12.27 22.64
N LEU A 133 6.05 -10.96 22.82
CA LEU A 133 4.98 -10.17 22.24
C LEU A 133 5.10 -10.14 20.71
N GLU A 134 6.29 -9.94 20.16
CA GLU A 134 6.54 -9.98 18.71
C GLU A 134 6.19 -11.35 18.12
N ALA A 135 6.59 -12.45 18.77
CA ALA A 135 6.24 -13.80 18.34
C ALA A 135 4.72 -14.01 18.29
N GLN A 136 3.98 -13.52 19.28
CA GLN A 136 2.51 -13.59 19.28
C GLN A 136 1.89 -12.75 18.17
N GLN A 137 2.42 -11.54 17.92
CA GLN A 137 1.94 -10.69 16.82
C GLN A 137 2.18 -11.34 15.46
N HIS A 138 3.37 -11.90 15.25
CA HIS A 138 3.71 -12.63 14.03
C HIS A 138 2.75 -13.81 13.80
N GLN A 139 2.49 -14.61 14.83
CA GLN A 139 1.54 -15.73 14.73
C GLN A 139 0.12 -15.28 14.41
N ARG A 140 -0.33 -14.13 14.93
CA ARG A 140 -1.64 -13.56 14.56
C ARG A 140 -1.70 -13.19 13.08
N VAL A 141 -0.65 -12.60 12.53
CA VAL A 141 -0.57 -12.26 11.10
C VAL A 141 -0.61 -13.51 10.24
N LEU A 142 0.17 -14.54 10.58
CA LEU A 142 0.19 -15.82 9.87
C LEU A 142 -1.18 -16.51 9.87
N ASN A 143 -1.88 -16.52 11.01
CA ASN A 143 -3.21 -17.09 11.10
C ASN A 143 -4.24 -16.33 10.26
N ASN A 144 -4.18 -14.99 10.28
CA ASN A 144 -5.05 -14.17 9.44
C ASN A 144 -4.78 -14.41 7.95
N PHE A 145 -3.51 -14.51 7.56
CA PHE A 145 -3.14 -14.86 6.19
C PHE A 145 -3.66 -16.25 5.80
N ARG A 146 -3.47 -17.26 6.66
CA ARG A 146 -3.95 -18.64 6.41
C ARG A 146 -5.45 -18.66 6.15
N SER A 147 -6.24 -17.95 6.95
CA SER A 147 -7.69 -17.85 6.77
C SER A 147 -8.03 -17.20 5.43
N ALA A 148 -7.49 -16.00 5.17
CA ALA A 148 -7.80 -15.26 3.95
C ALA A 148 -7.34 -15.98 2.68
N ALA A 149 -6.17 -16.62 2.71
CA ALA A 149 -5.65 -17.41 1.60
C ALA A 149 -6.52 -18.63 1.32
N ARG A 150 -7.07 -19.27 2.35
CA ARG A 150 -7.98 -20.41 2.19
C ARG A 150 -9.31 -19.98 1.55
N ASP A 151 -9.92 -18.92 2.07
CA ASP A 151 -11.15 -18.36 1.49
C ASP A 151 -10.95 -18.00 0.01
N LYS A 152 -9.77 -17.44 -0.34
CA LYS A 152 -9.45 -17.10 -1.72
C LYS A 152 -9.19 -18.32 -2.60
N ALA A 153 -8.56 -19.37 -2.08
CA ALA A 153 -8.35 -20.61 -2.81
C ALA A 153 -9.68 -21.29 -3.15
N ASP A 154 -10.63 -21.32 -2.21
CA ASP A 154 -11.97 -21.88 -2.42
C ASP A 154 -12.75 -21.06 -3.47
N GLU A 155 -12.62 -19.73 -3.46
CA GLU A 155 -13.22 -18.87 -4.49
C GLU A 155 -12.63 -19.15 -5.88
N LEU A 156 -11.31 -19.30 -5.98
CA LEU A 156 -10.63 -19.62 -7.25
C LEU A 156 -11.08 -20.99 -7.77
N GLU A 157 -11.22 -21.99 -6.92
CA GLU A 157 -11.74 -23.31 -7.32
C GLU A 157 -13.13 -23.20 -7.93
N ARG A 158 -14.04 -22.43 -7.31
CA ARG A 158 -15.38 -22.17 -7.85
C ARG A 158 -15.32 -21.46 -9.19
N LEU A 159 -14.49 -20.42 -9.33
CA LEU A 159 -14.35 -19.65 -10.56
C LEU A 159 -13.73 -20.46 -11.70
N ILE A 160 -12.78 -21.35 -11.39
CA ILE A 160 -12.19 -22.29 -12.35
C ILE A 160 -13.27 -23.25 -12.87
N ALA A 161 -14.08 -23.84 -11.99
CA ALA A 161 -15.17 -24.74 -12.38
C ALA A 161 -16.19 -24.03 -13.29
N GLU A 162 -16.56 -22.80 -12.92
CA GLU A 162 -17.46 -21.95 -13.70
C GLU A 162 -16.85 -21.54 -15.06
N GLY A 163 -15.57 -21.17 -15.08
CA GLY A 163 -14.83 -20.81 -16.28
C GLY A 163 -14.72 -21.98 -17.27
N ARG A 164 -14.47 -23.20 -16.77
CA ARG A 164 -14.48 -24.42 -17.58
C ARG A 164 -15.85 -24.66 -18.22
N ALA A 165 -16.94 -24.49 -17.46
CA ALA A 165 -18.30 -24.65 -17.99
C ALA A 165 -18.66 -23.61 -19.06
N ARG A 166 -18.10 -22.41 -18.98
CA ARG A 166 -18.33 -21.30 -19.92
C ARG A 166 -17.37 -21.29 -21.12
N GLY A 167 -16.40 -22.21 -21.18
CA GLY A 167 -15.40 -22.26 -22.25
C GLY A 167 -14.38 -21.11 -22.22
N VAL A 168 -13.96 -20.69 -21.02
CA VAL A 168 -12.87 -19.71 -20.85
C VAL A 168 -11.56 -20.28 -21.42
N ALA A 169 -10.70 -19.39 -21.93
CA ALA A 169 -9.40 -19.76 -22.50
C ALA A 169 -8.56 -20.61 -21.53
N PRO A 170 -7.91 -21.69 -22.01
CA PRO A 170 -7.19 -22.61 -21.15
C PRO A 170 -6.00 -21.96 -20.43
N GLU A 171 -5.38 -20.94 -21.03
CA GLU A 171 -4.27 -20.21 -20.43
C GLU A 171 -4.71 -19.48 -19.14
N LEU A 172 -5.91 -18.89 -19.16
CA LEU A 172 -6.47 -18.20 -17.98
C LEU A 172 -6.87 -19.20 -16.89
N LEU A 173 -7.34 -20.38 -17.27
CA LEU A 173 -7.65 -21.45 -16.32
C LEU A 173 -6.38 -21.98 -15.65
N GLN A 174 -5.29 -22.17 -16.42
CA GLN A 174 -3.99 -22.56 -15.87
C GLN A 174 -3.44 -21.50 -14.92
N GLU A 175 -3.54 -20.22 -15.24
CA GLU A 175 -3.12 -19.15 -14.34
C GLU A 175 -3.92 -19.17 -13.02
N ALA A 176 -5.24 -19.36 -13.11
CA ALA A 176 -6.08 -19.46 -11.92
C ALA A 176 -5.74 -20.68 -11.07
N GLU A 177 -5.47 -21.83 -11.69
CA GLU A 177 -5.02 -23.06 -11.02
C GLU A 177 -3.67 -22.86 -10.33
N ALA A 178 -2.69 -22.26 -11.02
CA ALA A 178 -1.39 -21.94 -10.45
C ALA A 178 -1.49 -21.00 -9.24
N LYS A 179 -2.39 -19.99 -9.30
CA LYS A 179 -2.64 -19.09 -8.17
C LYS A 179 -3.26 -19.82 -6.99
N ARG A 180 -4.26 -20.68 -7.22
CA ARG A 180 -4.85 -21.52 -6.17
C ARG A 180 -3.78 -22.38 -5.51
N ASP A 181 -2.96 -23.06 -6.30
CA ASP A 181 -1.94 -23.98 -5.80
C ASP A 181 -0.83 -23.26 -5.05
N ALA A 182 -0.44 -22.05 -5.49
CA ALA A 182 0.50 -21.21 -4.76
C ALA A 182 -0.04 -20.80 -3.37
N LEU A 183 -1.33 -20.45 -3.27
CA LEU A 183 -1.95 -20.13 -1.98
C LEU A 183 -1.99 -21.35 -1.05
N LEU A 184 -2.34 -22.52 -1.56
CA LEU A 184 -2.34 -23.77 -0.79
C LEU A 184 -0.93 -24.17 -0.36
N GLY A 185 0.07 -23.99 -1.23
CA GLY A 185 1.48 -24.19 -0.91
C GLY A 185 1.97 -23.26 0.19
N ALA A 186 1.62 -21.97 0.12
CA ALA A 186 1.96 -21.00 1.17
C ALA A 186 1.31 -21.36 2.51
N ILE A 187 0.04 -21.77 2.52
CA ILE A 187 -0.63 -22.28 3.72
C ILE A 187 0.11 -23.49 4.29
N HIS A 188 0.54 -24.42 3.43
CA HIS A 188 1.30 -25.59 3.88
C HIS A 188 2.62 -25.19 4.53
N MET A 189 3.37 -24.25 3.95
CA MET A 189 4.63 -23.76 4.52
C MET A 189 4.43 -23.16 5.92
N ILE A 190 3.40 -22.33 6.10
CA ILE A 190 3.07 -21.69 7.39
C ILE A 190 2.67 -22.73 8.46
N ASN A 191 2.22 -23.93 8.07
CA ASN A 191 1.90 -25.00 9.01
C ASN A 191 3.11 -25.82 9.45
N GLN A 192 4.28 -25.62 8.82
CA GLN A 192 5.52 -26.32 9.12
C GLN A 192 6.47 -25.50 10.00
N GLU A 193 6.12 -24.24 10.28
CA GLU A 193 6.79 -23.36 11.26
C GLU A 193 6.23 -23.57 12.67
#